data_AF-A0A964A7P7-F1
#
_entry.id   AF-A0A964A7P7-F1
#
_cell.length_a   1.000
_cell.length_b   1.000
_cell.length_c   1.000
_cell.angle_alpha   90.00
_cell.angle_beta   90.00
_cell.angle_gamma   90.00
#
_symmetry.space_group_name_H-M   'P 1'
#
loop_
_entity.id
_entity.type
_entity.pdbx_description
1 polymer ?
#
loop_
_entity_poly.entity_id
_entity_poly.type
_entity_poly.pdbx_seq_one_letter_code
_entity_poly.pdbx_strand_id
1 'polypeptide(L)'
;MAARAGFPCVECHRPAYDAATDPDHVASGYPTTCVTCHSLGAWTPADFTGHDAFWPLLGKHADVGCESCHADGYAGTPTDCDSCHHPDYVAAEDPDHVAAGYPRRCEVCHTAAGWNPAEFEGHDAYW
;
A
#
# COMPACT_ATOMS: atom_id res chain seq x y z
N MET A 1 -32.92 18.12 17.68
CA MET A 1 -33.20 16.91 16.89
C MET A 1 -31.85 16.31 16.50
N ALA A 2 -31.39 15.26 17.17
CA ALA A 2 -30.18 14.55 16.77
C ALA A 2 -30.53 13.70 15.54
N ALA A 3 -29.84 13.94 14.42
CA ALA A 3 -29.95 13.09 13.24
C ALA A 3 -29.61 11.65 13.67
N ARG A 4 -30.53 10.72 13.45
CA ARG A 4 -30.25 9.30 13.61
C ARG A 4 -29.24 8.93 12.53
N ALA A 5 -28.00 8.64 12.93
CA ALA A 5 -27.06 7.92 12.07
C ALA A 5 -27.79 6.67 11.58
N GLY A 6 -27.83 6.46 10.27
CA GLY A 6 -28.50 5.31 9.67
C GLY A 6 -27.96 4.01 10.26
N PHE A 7 -28.80 2.97 10.30
CA PHE A 7 -28.45 1.66 10.82
C PHE A 7 -27.22 1.12 10.07
N PRO A 8 -26.05 0.93 10.71
CA PRO A 8 -24.84 0.49 10.04
C PRO A 8 -25.02 -0.88 9.40
N CYS A 9 -24.48 -1.08 8.20
CA CYS A 9 -24.61 -2.35 7.46
C CYS A 9 -24.18 -3.57 8.30
N VAL A 10 -23.10 -3.42 9.07
CA VAL A 10 -22.53 -4.48 9.89
C VAL A 10 -23.46 -4.99 10.99
N GLU A 11 -24.40 -4.18 11.48
CA GLU A 11 -25.32 -4.60 12.55
C GLU A 11 -26.22 -5.78 12.11
N CYS A 12 -26.57 -5.85 10.83
CA CYS A 12 -27.26 -7.02 10.24
C CYS A 12 -26.29 -7.99 9.56
N HIS A 13 -25.21 -7.48 8.96
CA HIS A 13 -24.31 -8.26 8.11
C HIS A 13 -23.01 -8.71 8.80
N ARG A 14 -22.92 -8.65 10.14
CA ARG A 14 -21.76 -9.12 10.92
C ARG A 14 -21.30 -10.54 10.53
N PRO A 15 -22.19 -11.54 10.37
CA PRO A 15 -21.74 -12.88 10.00
C PRO A 15 -21.12 -12.94 8.60
N ALA A 16 -21.62 -12.14 7.66
CA ALA A 16 -21.05 -12.06 6.31
C ALA A 16 -19.70 -11.33 6.32
N TYR A 17 -19.55 -10.31 7.16
CA TYR A 17 -18.26 -9.66 7.40
C TYR A 17 -17.26 -10.66 7.98
N ASP A 18 -17.64 -11.44 9.00
CA ASP A 18 -16.74 -12.39 9.68
C ASP A 18 -16.33 -13.58 8.82
N ALA A 19 -17.15 -13.93 7.83
CA ALA A 19 -16.93 -15.06 6.95
C ALA A 19 -16.24 -14.70 5.62
N ALA A 20 -15.96 -13.41 5.36
CA ALA A 20 -15.26 -12.99 4.16
C ALA A 20 -13.80 -13.47 4.22
N THR A 21 -13.31 -14.09 3.14
CA THR A 21 -11.94 -14.62 3.03
C THR A 21 -11.21 -14.15 1.77
N ASP A 22 -11.86 -13.33 0.94
CA ASP A 22 -11.32 -12.83 -0.34
C ASP A 22 -11.75 -11.37 -0.56
N PRO A 23 -11.09 -10.39 0.09
CA PRO A 23 -10.06 -10.56 1.13
C PRO A 23 -10.65 -10.93 2.51
N ASP A 24 -9.82 -11.41 3.43
CA ASP A 24 -10.24 -11.68 4.82
C ASP A 24 -10.47 -10.38 5.59
N HIS A 25 -11.74 -10.05 5.85
CA HIS A 25 -12.10 -8.79 6.51
C HIS A 25 -11.64 -8.70 7.97
N VAL A 26 -11.56 -9.82 8.68
CA VAL A 26 -11.21 -9.85 10.10
C VAL A 26 -9.70 -9.88 10.26
N ALA A 27 -9.03 -10.78 9.55
CA ALA A 27 -7.58 -10.92 9.63
C ALA A 27 -6.86 -9.67 9.15
N SER A 28 -7.35 -9.03 8.09
CA SER A 28 -6.78 -7.78 7.57
C SER A 28 -7.26 -6.52 8.29
N GLY A 29 -8.18 -6.63 9.26
CA GLY A 29 -8.62 -5.50 10.07
C GLY A 29 -9.36 -4.40 9.29
N TYR A 30 -10.14 -4.77 8.27
CA TYR A 30 -10.90 -3.81 7.47
C TYR A 30 -11.93 -3.04 8.32
N PRO A 31 -12.34 -1.83 7.92
CA PRO A 31 -13.37 -1.10 8.65
C PRO A 31 -14.77 -1.68 8.38
N THR A 32 -15.69 -1.46 9.31
CA THR A 32 -17.12 -1.81 9.11
C THR A 32 -17.90 -0.78 8.29
N THR A 33 -17.21 0.17 7.66
CA THR A 33 -17.76 1.14 6.70
C THR A 33 -17.85 0.51 5.32
N CYS A 34 -18.79 -0.44 5.15
CA CYS A 34 -18.87 -1.30 3.97
C CYS A 34 -18.89 -0.54 2.64
N VAL A 35 -19.52 0.65 2.60
CA VAL A 35 -19.66 1.46 1.38
C VAL A 35 -18.38 2.13 0.90
N THR A 36 -17.27 1.99 1.64
CA THR A 36 -15.94 2.39 1.18
C THR A 36 -15.44 1.49 0.05
N CYS A 37 -15.84 0.21 0.06
CA CYS A 37 -15.39 -0.78 -0.93
C CYS A 37 -16.55 -1.44 -1.68
N HIS A 38 -17.71 -1.60 -1.04
CA HIS A 38 -18.87 -2.26 -1.64
C HIS A 38 -19.91 -1.25 -2.10
N SER A 39 -20.56 -1.51 -3.23
CA SER A 39 -21.74 -0.77 -3.65
C SER A 39 -23.00 -1.61 -3.49
N LEU A 40 -24.15 -0.97 -3.31
CA LEU A 40 -25.43 -1.68 -3.26
C LEU A 40 -25.85 -2.26 -4.62
N GLY A 41 -25.29 -1.76 -5.72
CA GLY A 41 -25.58 -2.24 -7.08
C GLY A 41 -24.66 -3.38 -7.54
N ALA A 42 -23.47 -3.46 -6.96
CA ALA A 42 -22.47 -4.50 -7.20
C ALA A 42 -21.67 -4.69 -5.91
N TRP A 43 -22.03 -5.72 -5.13
CA TRP A 43 -21.34 -6.04 -3.89
C TRP A 43 -20.00 -6.75 -4.15
N THR A 44 -19.93 -7.54 -5.21
CA THR A 44 -18.73 -8.27 -5.64
C THR A 44 -18.54 -8.13 -7.17
N PRO A 45 -17.33 -7.83 -7.67
CA PRO A 45 -16.14 -7.46 -6.89
C PRO A 45 -16.36 -6.14 -6.14
N ALA A 46 -15.74 -6.02 -4.96
CA ALA A 46 -15.62 -4.74 -4.30
C ALA A 46 -14.64 -3.86 -5.10
N ASP A 47 -14.82 -2.54 -5.04
CA ASP A 47 -13.94 -1.59 -5.70
C ASP A 47 -13.43 -0.58 -4.67
N PHE A 48 -12.12 -0.40 -4.62
CA PHE A 48 -11.48 0.55 -3.72
C PHE A 48 -10.73 1.61 -4.54
N THR A 49 -11.49 2.57 -5.06
CA THR A 49 -10.96 3.62 -5.97
C THR A 49 -10.25 4.78 -5.26
N GLY A 50 -10.08 4.71 -3.93
CA GLY A 50 -9.53 5.80 -3.14
C GLY A 50 -8.04 5.66 -2.79
N HIS A 51 -7.45 4.47 -2.93
CA HIS A 51 -6.09 4.19 -2.44
C HIS A 51 -5.05 5.13 -3.04
N ASP A 52 -5.08 5.24 -4.37
CA ASP A 52 -4.04 5.94 -5.14
C ASP A 52 -4.00 7.45 -4.88
N ALA A 53 -5.06 8.02 -4.29
CA ALA A 53 -5.06 9.41 -3.85
C ALA A 53 -4.13 9.65 -2.65
N PHE A 54 -3.80 8.60 -1.88
CA PHE A 54 -2.89 8.65 -0.74
C PHE A 54 -1.50 8.15 -1.11
N TRP A 55 -1.42 7.01 -1.79
CA TRP A 55 -0.18 6.44 -2.29
C TRP A 55 -0.45 5.56 -3.51
N PRO A 56 0.01 5.94 -4.71
CA PRO A 56 -0.31 5.19 -5.93
C PRO A 56 0.42 3.85 -5.93
N LEU A 57 -0.33 2.77 -6.18
CA LEU A 57 0.25 1.43 -6.34
C LEU A 57 0.93 1.35 -7.71
N LEU A 58 2.22 1.69 -7.74
CA LEU A 58 3.04 1.67 -8.97
C LEU A 58 3.93 0.43 -9.03
N GLY A 59 4.11 -0.09 -10.24
CA GLY A 59 5.03 -1.20 -10.52
C GLY A 59 4.76 -2.40 -9.61
N LYS A 60 5.80 -2.90 -8.94
CA LYS A 60 5.72 -4.09 -8.08
C LYS A 60 4.81 -3.94 -6.87
N HIS A 61 4.52 -2.72 -6.44
CA HIS A 61 3.61 -2.49 -5.32
C HIS A 61 2.15 -2.71 -5.70
N ALA A 62 1.80 -2.74 -6.99
CA ALA A 62 0.47 -3.16 -7.42
C ALA A 62 0.23 -4.67 -7.26
N ASP A 63 1.30 -5.45 -7.10
CA ASP A 63 1.25 -6.92 -7.02
C ASP A 63 1.25 -7.45 -5.57
N VAL A 64 1.42 -6.59 -4.56
CA VAL A 64 1.48 -7.01 -3.14
C VAL A 64 0.10 -6.95 -2.48
N GLY A 65 -0.18 -7.90 -1.57
CA GLY A 65 -1.39 -7.89 -0.76
C GLY A 65 -1.42 -6.70 0.20
N CYS A 66 -2.60 -6.18 0.51
CA CYS A 66 -2.79 -5.00 1.35
C CYS A 66 -2.10 -5.13 2.72
N GLU A 67 -2.13 -6.34 3.29
CA GLU A 67 -1.53 -6.72 4.57
C GLU A 67 0.00 -6.61 4.57
N SER A 68 0.64 -6.62 3.40
CA SER A 68 2.10 -6.44 3.29
C SER A 68 2.55 -5.06 3.76
N CYS A 69 1.67 -4.06 3.62
CA CYS A 69 1.92 -2.68 4.06
C CYS A 69 1.10 -2.33 5.32
N HIS A 70 -0.06 -2.95 5.50
CA HIS A 70 -1.02 -2.63 6.56
C HIS A 70 -1.06 -3.67 7.70
N ALA A 71 0.08 -4.29 8.01
CA ALA A 71 0.17 -5.31 9.06
C ALA A 71 -0.28 -4.82 10.46
N ASP A 72 -0.03 -3.55 10.76
CA ASP A 72 -0.42 -2.89 12.02
C ASP A 72 -1.69 -2.03 11.87
N GLY A 73 -2.43 -2.22 10.77
CA GLY A 73 -3.62 -1.46 10.40
C GLY A 73 -3.39 -0.44 9.27
N TYR A 74 -4.47 0.27 8.90
CA TYR A 74 -4.50 1.14 7.72
C TYR A 74 -4.06 2.60 7.97
N ALA A 75 -3.77 2.95 9.22
CA ALA A 75 -3.35 4.30 9.58
C ALA A 75 -1.86 4.33 9.86
N GLY A 76 -1.17 5.37 9.37
CA GLY A 76 0.25 5.59 9.67
C GLY A 76 1.22 4.66 8.93
N THR A 77 0.74 3.91 7.93
CA THR A 77 1.61 3.16 7.01
C THR A 77 2.60 4.12 6.33
N PRO A 78 3.91 3.90 6.46
CA PRO A 78 4.91 4.73 5.80
C PRO A 78 4.77 4.71 4.29
N THR A 79 5.08 5.83 3.65
CA THR A 79 4.98 5.99 2.19
C THR A 79 6.33 6.27 1.52
N ASP A 80 7.38 6.50 2.33
CA ASP A 80 8.75 6.62 1.84
C ASP A 80 9.39 5.23 1.67
N CYS A 81 10.23 5.12 0.64
CA CYS A 81 10.85 3.84 0.27
C CYS A 81 11.74 3.28 1.38
N ASP A 82 12.53 4.13 2.05
CA ASP A 82 13.51 3.70 3.07
C ASP A 82 12.83 3.08 4.28
N SER A 83 11.65 3.56 4.71
CA SER A 83 10.95 2.99 5.87
C SER A 83 10.68 1.49 5.77
N CYS A 84 10.49 0.96 4.55
CA CYS A 84 10.33 -0.48 4.31
C CYS A 84 11.59 -1.14 3.74
N HIS A 85 12.30 -0.44 2.85
CA HIS A 85 13.44 -0.97 2.10
C HIS A 85 14.81 -0.57 2.67
N HIS A 86 14.86 -0.11 3.92
CA HIS A 86 16.14 0.14 4.59
C HIS A 86 17.09 -1.07 4.58
N PRO A 87 16.61 -2.32 4.80
CA PRO A 87 17.47 -3.49 4.71
C PRO A 87 18.07 -3.66 3.30
N ASP A 88 17.30 -3.38 2.25
CA ASP A 88 17.78 -3.45 0.85
C ASP A 88 18.83 -2.37 0.59
N TYR A 89 18.63 -1.15 1.12
CA TYR A 89 19.62 -0.07 1.05
C TYR A 89 20.95 -0.47 1.71
N VAL A 90 20.90 -1.09 2.89
CA VAL A 90 22.11 -1.52 3.62
C VAL A 90 22.78 -2.73 2.96
N ALA A 91 22.01 -3.60 2.31
CA ALA A 91 22.52 -4.84 1.70
C ALA A 91 23.02 -4.67 0.26
N ALA A 92 22.86 -3.49 -0.36
CA ALA A 92 23.37 -3.24 -1.70
C ALA A 92 24.91 -3.29 -1.71
N GLU A 93 25.50 -4.07 -2.62
CA GLU A 93 26.96 -4.23 -2.77
C GLU A 93 27.51 -3.69 -4.10
N ASP A 94 26.64 -3.51 -5.11
CA ASP A 94 27.03 -3.08 -6.45
C ASP A 94 26.04 -2.05 -7.02
N PRO A 95 26.25 -0.74 -6.73
CA PRO A 95 27.26 -0.18 -5.84
C PRO A 95 26.90 -0.32 -4.35
N ASP A 96 27.90 -0.35 -3.46
CA ASP A 96 27.68 -0.27 -2.01
C ASP A 96 27.13 1.10 -1.63
N HIS A 97 25.83 1.13 -1.29
CA HIS A 97 25.13 2.38 -0.99
C HIS A 97 25.63 3.06 0.29
N VAL A 98 25.99 2.28 1.31
CA VAL A 98 26.42 2.80 2.61
C VAL A 98 27.84 3.35 2.51
N ALA A 99 28.75 2.61 1.88
CA ALA A 99 30.13 3.05 1.68
C ALA A 99 30.23 4.25 0.74
N ALA A 100 29.38 4.31 -0.29
CA ALA A 100 29.29 5.46 -1.19
C ALA A 100 28.58 6.67 -0.58
N GLY A 101 27.85 6.48 0.53
CA GLY A 101 27.10 7.55 1.20
C GLY A 101 25.92 8.08 0.38
N TYR A 102 25.27 7.22 -0.41
CA TYR A 102 24.13 7.63 -1.23
C TYR A 102 22.93 8.07 -0.38
N PRO A 103 22.13 9.03 -0.87
CA PRO A 103 20.93 9.44 -0.16
C PRO A 103 19.92 8.30 -0.07
N ARG A 104 19.14 8.28 1.01
CA ARG A 104 18.00 7.36 1.19
C ARG A 104 16.73 7.83 0.44
N ARG A 105 16.93 8.59 -0.64
CA ARG A 105 15.89 9.01 -1.59
C ARG A 105 15.96 8.08 -2.79
N CYS A 106 15.39 6.90 -2.62
CA CYS A 106 15.50 5.78 -3.55
C CYS A 106 15.02 6.16 -4.95
N GLU A 107 13.99 6.99 -5.04
CA GLU A 107 13.35 7.47 -6.27
C GLU A 107 14.25 8.32 -7.17
N VAL A 108 15.43 8.73 -6.69
CA VAL A 108 16.44 9.42 -7.51
C VAL A 108 17.11 8.48 -8.52
N CYS A 109 17.17 7.18 -8.20
CA CYS A 109 17.87 6.18 -9.00
C CYS A 109 17.01 4.95 -9.33
N HIS A 110 16.02 4.64 -8.51
CA HIS A 110 15.19 3.45 -8.65
C HIS A 110 13.74 3.84 -8.85
N THR A 111 12.98 2.96 -9.51
CA THR A 111 11.54 3.15 -9.69
C THR A 111 10.79 2.01 -9.03
N ALA A 112 9.50 2.22 -8.79
CA ALA A 112 8.63 1.16 -8.28
C ALA A 112 8.51 -0.04 -9.24
N ALA A 113 8.97 0.07 -10.49
CA ALA A 113 9.02 -1.06 -11.43
C ALA A 113 10.10 -2.09 -11.06
N GLY A 114 11.16 -1.66 -10.37
CA GLY A 114 12.24 -2.53 -9.89
C GLY A 114 13.50 -1.79 -9.45
N TRP A 115 14.31 -2.47 -8.64
CA TRP A 115 15.61 -1.95 -8.18
C TRP A 115 16.69 -1.99 -9.25
N ASN A 116 16.60 -2.91 -10.21
CA ASN A 116 17.63 -3.14 -11.23
C ASN A 116 17.03 -3.16 -12.65
N PRO A 117 17.65 -2.47 -13.62
CA PRO A 117 18.74 -1.50 -13.43
C PRO A 117 18.26 -0.26 -12.66
N ALA A 118 19.17 0.43 -11.98
CA ALA A 118 18.91 1.80 -11.57
C ALA A 118 18.85 2.69 -12.82
N GLU A 119 17.80 3.50 -12.93
CA GLU A 119 17.61 4.45 -14.01
C GLU A 119 18.12 5.81 -13.54
N PHE A 120 19.11 6.35 -14.24
CA PHE A 120 19.69 7.65 -13.92
C PHE A 120 19.47 8.61 -15.08
N GLU A 121 18.71 9.68 -14.85
CA GLU A 121 18.70 10.79 -15.82
C GLU A 121 20.05 11.53 -15.74
N GLY A 122 20.90 11.35 -16.75
CA GLY A 122 22.13 12.11 -16.92
C GLY A 122 23.39 11.55 -16.23
N HIS A 123 23.38 10.33 -15.69
CA HIS A 123 24.60 9.68 -15.19
C HIS A 123 25.70 9.66 -16.27
N ASP A 124 25.35 9.25 -17.49
CA ASP A 124 26.28 9.16 -18.61
C ASP A 124 26.61 10.51 -19.26
N ALA A 125 25.97 11.60 -18.82
CA ALA A 125 26.22 12.94 -19.35
C ALA A 125 27.44 13.62 -18.70
N TYR A 126 27.96 13.07 -17.60
CA TYR A 126 29.03 13.65 -16.79
C TYR A 126 30.28 12.77 -16.69
N TRP A 127 30.36 11.67 -17.45
CA TRP A 127 31.52 10.78 -17.57
C TRP A 127 31.94 10.58 -19.03
#